data_AF-X1AZ90-F1
#
_entry.id   AF-X1AZ90-F1
#
_cell.length_a   1.000
_cell.length_b   1.000
_cell.length_c   1.000
_cell.angle_alpha   90.00
_cell.angle_beta   90.00
_cell.angle_gamma   90.00
#
_symmetry.space_group_name_H-M   'P 1'
#
loop_
_entity.id
_entity.type
_entity.pdbx_description
1 polymer ?
#
loop_
_entity_poly.entity_id
_entity_poly.type
_entity_poly.pdbx_seq_one_letter_code
_entity_poly.pdbx_strand_id
1 'polypeptide(L)'
;MSNLLILLILLSGCNFALPDNAEFLTLVEELDTPQKIGNYMLENFTYEEHDFYTLEPYELWETKKGDCDDFSAFGVFVADHHGYETYQIKIFDNSFYSHYVAVYDENIWYSITDNRYYYFGFDNFREIVDYVCDIRLKDWTKYIVSNYWNDIIETNFSDSFKLF
;
A
#
# COMPACT_ATOMS: atom_id res chain seq x y z
N MET A 1 9.63 42.78 1.29
CA MET A 1 8.21 42.44 1.02
C MET A 1 8.24 41.02 0.49
N SER A 2 7.76 40.06 1.29
CA SER A 2 7.87 38.63 0.98
C SER A 2 6.86 38.27 -0.10
N ASN A 3 7.31 37.60 -1.16
CA ASN A 3 6.43 37.05 -2.19
C ASN A 3 5.87 35.72 -1.68
N LEU A 4 4.56 35.72 -1.43
CA LEU A 4 3.77 34.54 -1.09
C LEU A 4 3.55 33.72 -2.37
N LEU A 5 4.11 32.52 -2.44
CA LEU A 5 3.84 31.55 -3.50
C LEU A 5 2.53 30.84 -3.16
N ILE A 6 1.46 31.13 -3.91
CA ILE A 6 0.18 30.42 -3.82
C ILE A 6 0.31 29.20 -4.72
N LEU A 7 0.42 28.00 -4.14
CA LEU A 7 0.31 26.75 -4.87
C LEU A 7 -1.19 26.38 -4.97
N LEU A 8 -1.76 26.59 -6.15
CA LEU A 8 -3.09 26.12 -6.52
C LEU A 8 -2.98 24.67 -6.98
N ILE A 9 -3.55 23.74 -6.23
CA ILE A 9 -3.89 22.40 -6.74
C ILE A 9 -5.39 22.22 -6.56
N LEU A 10 -6.11 22.32 -7.69
CA LEU A 10 -7.50 21.92 -7.83
C LEU A 10 -7.51 20.56 -8.51
N LEU A 11 -7.75 19.48 -7.76
CA LEU A 11 -8.23 18.23 -8.32
C LEU A 11 -9.37 17.70 -7.44
N SER A 12 -10.50 17.49 -8.10
CA SER A 12 -11.78 17.09 -7.54
C SER A 12 -11.86 15.57 -7.40
N GLY A 13 -12.02 15.09 -6.17
CA GLY A 13 -12.35 13.69 -5.87
C GLY A 13 -11.91 13.33 -4.45
N CYS A 14 -12.85 13.36 -3.50
CA CYS A 14 -12.68 13.11 -2.05
C CYS A 14 -11.75 14.09 -1.30
N ASN A 15 -12.30 14.75 -0.27
CA ASN A 15 -11.57 15.64 0.65
C ASN A 15 -10.66 14.81 1.59
N PHE A 16 -9.60 14.20 1.08
CA PHE A 16 -8.48 13.82 1.94
C PHE A 16 -7.62 15.08 2.13
N ALA A 17 -7.83 15.78 3.24
CA ALA A 17 -6.98 16.90 3.59
C ALA A 17 -5.66 16.33 4.11
N LEU A 18 -4.58 16.57 3.36
CA LEU A 18 -3.24 16.30 3.86
C LEU A 18 -3.03 17.00 5.22
N PRO A 19 -2.33 16.39 6.17
CA PRO A 19 -2.03 17.01 7.45
C PRO A 19 -1.19 18.28 7.24
N ASP A 20 -1.44 19.31 8.07
CA ASP A 20 -0.67 20.56 8.05
C ASP A 20 0.66 20.39 8.82
N ASN A 21 1.49 19.44 8.37
CA ASN A 21 2.81 19.16 8.93
C ASN A 21 3.86 19.22 7.81
N ALA A 22 4.68 20.27 7.81
CA ALA A 22 5.67 20.51 6.77
C ALA A 22 6.73 19.39 6.64
N GLU A 23 7.08 18.71 7.73
CA GLU A 23 8.05 17.61 7.70
C GLU A 23 7.46 16.38 7.01
N PHE A 24 6.21 16.03 7.35
CA PHE A 24 5.51 14.94 6.67
C PHE A 24 5.31 15.24 5.19
N LEU A 25 4.85 16.45 4.85
CA LEU A 25 4.67 16.85 3.46
C LEU A 25 5.98 16.79 2.67
N THR A 26 7.08 17.29 3.24
CA THR A 26 8.40 17.20 2.60
C THR A 26 8.81 15.74 2.37
N LEU A 27 8.56 14.86 3.35
CA LEU A 27 8.81 13.44 3.18
C LEU A 27 7.97 12.86 2.03
N VAL A 28 6.66 13.13 1.99
CA VAL A 28 5.80 12.61 0.91
C VAL A 28 6.36 13.02 -0.45
N GLU A 29 6.78 14.29 -0.62
CA GLU A 29 7.41 14.76 -1.85
C GLU A 29 8.74 14.05 -2.19
N GLU A 30 9.54 13.68 -1.19
CA GLU A 30 10.82 12.98 -1.40
C GLU A 30 10.65 11.50 -1.81
N LEU A 31 9.56 10.87 -1.38
CA LEU A 31 9.21 9.47 -1.64
C LEU A 31 8.51 9.27 -3.01
N ASP A 32 9.05 9.92 -4.04
CA ASP A 32 8.52 10.01 -5.42
C ASP A 32 8.54 8.71 -6.25
N THR A 33 8.96 7.58 -5.67
CA THR A 33 9.01 6.28 -6.35
C THR A 33 8.67 5.15 -5.39
N PRO A 34 8.01 4.07 -5.85
CA PRO A 34 7.74 2.88 -5.06
C PRO A 34 8.96 2.32 -4.30
N GLN A 35 10.14 2.32 -4.93
CA GLN A 35 11.36 1.87 -4.28
C GLN A 35 11.76 2.75 -3.09
N LYS A 36 11.65 4.09 -3.21
CA LYS A 36 11.93 5.00 -2.09
C LYS A 36 10.93 4.81 -0.95
N ILE A 37 9.64 4.60 -1.27
CA ILE A 37 8.59 4.29 -0.28
C ILE A 37 8.99 3.04 0.52
N GLY A 38 9.31 1.95 -0.17
CA GLY A 38 9.72 0.70 0.49
C GLY A 38 11.00 0.86 1.32
N ASN A 39 12.02 1.54 0.80
CA ASN A 39 13.26 1.80 1.55
C ASN A 39 12.98 2.61 2.83
N TYR A 40 12.13 3.64 2.75
CA TYR A 40 11.75 4.44 3.90
C TYR A 40 11.05 3.60 4.96
N MET A 41 10.05 2.79 4.56
CA MET A 41 9.35 1.90 5.49
C MET A 41 10.29 0.89 6.14
N LEU A 42 11.24 0.33 5.38
CA LEU A 42 12.24 -0.61 5.90
C LEU A 42 13.12 0.00 6.99
N GLU A 43 13.55 1.26 6.79
CA GLU A 43 14.46 1.96 7.70
C GLU A 43 13.75 2.55 8.91
N ASN A 44 12.49 2.98 8.75
CA ASN A 44 11.81 3.82 9.75
C ASN A 44 10.68 3.11 10.48
N PHE A 45 9.99 2.15 9.86
CA PHE A 45 8.83 1.51 10.47
C PHE A 45 9.18 0.19 11.14
N THR A 46 8.45 -0.14 12.19
CA THR A 46 8.54 -1.43 12.91
C THR A 46 7.19 -2.12 12.88
N TYR A 47 7.18 -3.40 12.53
CA TYR A 47 5.96 -4.19 12.56
C TYR A 47 5.47 -4.36 14.00
N GLU A 48 4.24 -3.96 14.28
CA GLU A 48 3.57 -4.08 15.58
C GLU A 48 2.08 -4.28 15.32
N GLU A 49 1.55 -5.46 15.65
CA GLU A 49 0.11 -5.73 15.53
C GLU A 49 -0.66 -4.86 16.52
N HIS A 50 -1.78 -4.32 16.06
CA HIS A 50 -2.70 -3.59 16.90
C HIS A 50 -4.15 -3.89 16.52
N ASP A 51 -5.04 -3.54 17.45
CA ASP A 51 -6.41 -4.00 17.48
C ASP A 51 -7.35 -2.99 16.78
N PHE A 52 -8.04 -3.46 15.74
CA PHE A 52 -9.32 -2.98 15.20
C PHE A 52 -9.40 -1.65 14.43
N TYR A 53 -8.33 -1.14 13.84
CA TYR A 53 -8.41 -0.07 12.83
C TYR A 53 -7.14 0.00 11.97
N THR A 54 -7.24 0.59 10.79
CA THR A 54 -6.08 0.94 9.95
C THR A 54 -5.64 2.35 10.35
N LEU A 55 -4.35 2.55 10.63
CA LEU A 55 -3.77 3.86 10.88
C LEU A 55 -3.82 4.69 9.60
N GLU A 56 -4.16 5.98 9.75
CA GLU A 56 -3.98 6.92 8.65
C GLU A 56 -2.47 7.07 8.35
N PRO A 57 -2.06 7.34 7.09
CA PRO A 57 -0.64 7.45 6.73
C PRO A 57 0.18 8.42 7.59
N TYR A 58 -0.46 9.52 8.04
CA TYR A 58 0.16 10.47 8.95
C TYR A 58 0.36 9.88 10.36
N GLU A 59 -0.63 9.17 10.89
CA GLU A 59 -0.54 8.52 12.20
C GLU A 59 0.54 7.45 12.21
N LEU A 60 0.61 6.61 11.15
CA LEU A 60 1.69 5.65 11.00
C LEU A 60 3.05 6.34 10.93
N TRP A 61 3.16 7.46 10.22
CA TRP A 61 4.39 8.23 10.19
C TRP A 61 4.73 8.80 11.57
N GLU A 62 3.78 9.21 12.40
CA GLU A 62 4.08 9.69 13.76
C GLU A 62 4.53 8.54 14.68
N THR A 63 3.84 7.40 14.65
CA THR A 63 4.10 6.28 15.57
C THR A 63 5.27 5.40 15.13
N LYS A 64 5.54 5.35 13.83
CA LYS A 64 6.50 4.45 13.17
C LYS A 64 6.20 2.96 13.40
N LYS A 65 4.97 2.63 13.80
CA LYS A 65 4.57 1.29 14.26
C LYS A 65 3.21 0.95 13.68
N GLY A 66 3.12 -0.19 13.01
CA GLY A 66 1.90 -0.65 12.38
C GLY A 66 2.03 -2.07 11.84
N ASP A 67 0.98 -2.57 11.22
CA ASP A 67 0.90 -3.89 10.63
C ASP A 67 0.84 -3.85 9.09
N CYS A 68 0.51 -4.98 8.47
CA CYS A 68 0.47 -5.10 7.01
C CYS A 68 -0.57 -4.17 6.35
N ASP A 69 -1.68 -3.87 7.01
CA ASP A 69 -2.73 -2.99 6.48
C ASP A 69 -2.27 -1.54 6.51
N ASP A 70 -1.65 -1.10 7.62
CA ASP A 70 -1.11 0.26 7.73
C ASP A 70 0.02 0.52 6.73
N PHE A 71 0.94 -0.43 6.59
CA PHE A 71 2.06 -0.31 5.64
C PHE A 71 1.56 -0.28 4.20
N SER A 72 0.53 -1.08 3.90
CA SER A 72 -0.14 -1.06 2.60
C SER A 72 -0.81 0.29 2.34
N ALA A 73 -1.57 0.80 3.31
CA ALA A 73 -2.27 2.09 3.23
C ALA A 73 -1.30 3.27 3.03
N PHE A 74 -0.20 3.31 3.79
CA PHE A 74 0.85 4.31 3.62
C PHE A 74 1.48 4.25 2.23
N GLY A 75 1.79 3.03 1.76
CA GLY A 75 2.38 2.82 0.45
C GLY A 75 1.51 3.38 -0.68
N VAL A 76 0.24 2.99 -0.73
CA VAL A 76 -0.67 3.44 -1.80
C VAL A 76 -0.97 4.93 -1.71
N PHE A 77 -1.06 5.50 -0.50
CA PHE A 77 -1.26 6.94 -0.30
C PHE A 77 -0.11 7.77 -0.88
N VAL A 78 1.14 7.42 -0.56
CA VAL A 78 2.30 8.17 -1.05
C VAL A 78 2.43 8.01 -2.57
N ALA A 79 2.25 6.80 -3.11
CA ALA A 79 2.36 6.57 -4.54
C ALA A 79 1.23 7.25 -5.35
N ASP A 80 -0.02 7.22 -4.87
CA ASP A 80 -1.15 7.91 -5.52
C ASP A 80 -0.92 9.43 -5.58
N HIS A 81 -0.34 10.03 -4.53
CA HIS A 81 0.06 11.44 -4.52
C HIS A 81 1.02 11.80 -5.66
N HIS A 82 1.88 10.86 -6.08
CA HIS A 82 2.79 11.02 -7.21
C HIS A 82 2.20 10.59 -8.56
N GLY A 83 0.91 10.26 -8.60
CA GLY A 83 0.16 9.93 -9.82
C GLY A 83 0.34 8.49 -10.30
N TYR A 84 0.82 7.58 -9.45
CA TYR A 84 0.81 6.16 -9.75
C TYR A 84 -0.62 5.61 -9.65
N GLU A 85 -0.99 4.69 -10.55
CA GLU A 85 -2.14 3.84 -10.28
C GLU A 85 -1.75 2.83 -9.19
N THR A 86 -2.56 2.77 -8.13
CA THR A 86 -2.25 1.95 -6.95
C THR A 86 -3.40 1.02 -6.60
N TYR A 87 -3.02 -0.12 -6.02
CA TYR A 87 -3.94 -1.15 -5.57
C TYR A 87 -3.52 -1.70 -4.23
N GLN A 88 -4.49 -2.25 -3.50
CA GLN A 88 -4.25 -3.06 -2.31
C GLN A 88 -4.75 -4.48 -2.57
N ILE A 89 -3.92 -5.48 -2.26
CA ILE A 89 -4.33 -6.88 -2.30
C ILE A 89 -4.54 -7.37 -0.88
N LYS A 90 -5.77 -7.77 -0.58
CA LYS A 90 -6.13 -8.51 0.64
C LYS A 90 -6.09 -10.00 0.36
N ILE A 91 -5.11 -10.70 0.94
CA ILE A 91 -4.87 -12.13 0.76
C ILE A 91 -5.42 -12.88 1.97
N PHE A 92 -6.28 -13.86 1.72
CA PHE A 92 -6.79 -14.79 2.72
C PHE A 92 -6.07 -16.12 2.58
N ASP A 93 -5.60 -16.67 3.69
CA ASP A 93 -5.06 -18.03 3.77
C ASP A 93 -5.92 -18.87 4.73
N ASN A 94 -5.42 -20.03 5.17
CA ASN A 94 -6.13 -20.88 6.14
C ASN A 94 -6.01 -20.39 7.60
N SER A 95 -5.46 -19.19 7.83
CA SER A 95 -5.39 -18.56 9.15
C SER A 95 -6.56 -17.62 9.41
N PHE A 96 -6.63 -17.10 10.63
CA PHE A 96 -7.67 -16.15 11.03
C PHE A 96 -7.45 -14.73 10.47
N TYR A 97 -6.21 -14.42 10.07
CA TYR A 97 -5.82 -13.08 9.64
C TYR A 97 -5.61 -13.05 8.13
N SER A 98 -6.08 -11.98 7.50
CA SER A 98 -5.72 -11.65 6.12
C SER A 98 -4.42 -10.86 6.08
N HIS A 99 -3.68 -10.97 4.97
CA HIS A 99 -2.48 -10.19 4.71
C HIS A 99 -2.77 -9.08 3.69
N TYR A 100 -2.15 -7.91 3.85
CA TYR A 100 -2.30 -6.77 2.94
C TYR A 100 -0.97 -6.42 2.27
N VAL A 101 -1.07 -6.03 0.99
CA VAL A 101 0.07 -5.69 0.13
C VAL A 101 -0.31 -4.47 -0.70
N ALA A 102 0.54 -3.44 -0.70
CA ALA A 102 0.42 -2.33 -1.64
C ALA A 102 1.04 -2.70 -2.98
N VAL A 103 0.37 -2.31 -4.06
CA VAL A 103 0.77 -2.56 -5.44
C VAL A 103 0.82 -1.23 -6.19
N TYR A 104 1.83 -1.08 -7.03
CA TYR A 104 2.08 0.12 -7.83
C TYR A 104 2.20 -0.30 -9.30
N ASP A 105 1.43 0.35 -10.17
CA ASP A 105 1.56 0.18 -11.61
C ASP A 105 2.75 0.98 -12.14
N GLU A 106 3.78 0.29 -12.64
CA GLU A 106 4.98 0.89 -13.27
C GLU A 106 4.86 0.89 -14.81
N ASN A 107 3.63 0.82 -15.34
CA ASN A 107 3.21 0.73 -16.74
C ASN A 107 3.49 -0.60 -17.46
N ILE A 108 4.65 -1.21 -17.22
CA ILE A 108 5.07 -2.45 -17.89
C ILE A 108 4.91 -3.66 -16.98
N TRP A 109 5.12 -3.45 -15.68
CA TRP A 109 5.02 -4.44 -14.63
C TRP A 109 4.45 -3.77 -13.38
N TYR A 110 4.05 -4.57 -12.42
CA TYR A 110 3.75 -4.11 -11.07
C TYR A 110 4.98 -4.20 -10.18
N SER A 111 5.08 -3.25 -9.24
CA SER A 111 5.91 -3.36 -8.05
C SER A 111 5.02 -3.41 -6.81
N ILE A 112 5.57 -3.87 -5.68
CA ILE A 112 4.83 -4.03 -4.43
C ILE A 112 5.68 -3.62 -3.23
N THR A 113 5.00 -3.29 -2.14
CA THR A 113 5.56 -3.45 -0.80
C THR A 113 4.77 -4.50 -0.03
N ASP A 114 5.45 -5.56 0.38
CA ASP A 114 4.95 -6.52 1.36
C ASP A 114 5.55 -6.16 2.73
N ASN A 115 4.68 -5.71 3.63
CA ASN A 115 5.07 -5.00 4.83
C ASN A 115 6.02 -3.83 4.50
N ARG A 116 7.30 -3.97 4.87
CA ARG A 116 8.33 -2.94 4.68
C ARG A 116 9.28 -3.26 3.52
N TYR A 117 9.06 -4.35 2.78
CA TYR A 117 9.99 -4.83 1.78
C TYR A 117 9.48 -4.56 0.37
N TYR A 118 10.31 -3.93 -0.45
CA TYR A 118 10.01 -3.62 -1.85
C TYR A 118 10.40 -4.77 -2.78
N TYR A 119 9.48 -5.13 -3.70
CA TYR A 119 9.70 -6.10 -4.76
C TYR A 119 9.11 -5.58 -6.07
N PHE A 120 9.60 -6.08 -7.21
CA PHE A 120 9.16 -5.61 -8.53
C PHE A 120 9.23 -6.70 -9.59
N GLY A 121 8.56 -6.46 -10.72
CA GLY A 121 8.64 -7.31 -11.91
C GLY A 121 7.54 -8.37 -11.97
N PHE A 122 6.32 -8.03 -11.54
CA PHE A 122 5.16 -8.91 -11.63
C PHE A 122 4.27 -8.50 -12.80
N ASP A 123 3.76 -9.46 -13.57
CA ASP A 123 2.93 -9.17 -14.74
C ASP A 123 1.44 -8.98 -14.37
N ASN A 124 1.00 -9.53 -13.24
CA ASN A 124 -0.40 -9.51 -12.80
C ASN A 124 -0.56 -9.75 -11.29
N PHE A 125 -1.76 -9.47 -10.76
CA PHE A 125 -2.06 -9.64 -9.33
C PHE A 125 -1.92 -11.09 -8.83
N ARG A 126 -2.17 -12.08 -9.69
CA ARG A 126 -2.05 -13.48 -9.30
C ARG A 126 -0.59 -13.86 -9.05
N GLU A 127 0.34 -13.39 -9.86
CA GLU A 127 1.78 -13.59 -9.65
C GLU A 127 2.27 -12.94 -8.35
N ILE A 128 1.76 -11.74 -8.03
CA ILE A 128 2.04 -11.07 -6.74
C ILE A 128 1.59 -11.98 -5.57
N VAL A 129 0.36 -12.47 -5.63
CA VAL A 129 -0.21 -13.32 -4.57
C VAL A 129 0.58 -14.62 -4.43
N ASP A 130 0.88 -15.30 -5.54
CA ASP A 130 1.65 -16.54 -5.53
C ASP A 130 3.07 -16.31 -4.96
N TYR A 131 3.73 -15.20 -5.32
CA TYR A 131 5.04 -14.82 -4.77
C TYR A 131 4.99 -14.55 -3.26
N VAL A 132 4.07 -13.68 -2.80
CA VAL A 132 3.91 -13.31 -1.39
C VAL A 132 3.59 -14.53 -0.53
N CYS A 133 2.77 -15.45 -1.05
CA CYS A 133 2.45 -16.69 -0.38
C CYS A 133 3.62 -17.67 -0.30
N ASP A 134 4.42 -17.79 -1.36
CA ASP A 134 5.61 -18.65 -1.38
C ASP A 134 6.64 -18.19 -0.32
N ILE A 135 6.96 -16.89 -0.27
CA ILE A 135 7.92 -16.36 0.72
C ILE A 135 7.40 -16.45 2.16
N ARG A 136 6.07 -16.45 2.37
CA ARG A 136 5.42 -16.62 3.67
C ARG A 136 5.19 -18.09 4.05
N LEU A 137 5.46 -19.03 3.14
CA LEU A 137 5.16 -20.47 3.28
C LEU A 137 3.68 -20.71 3.61
N LYS A 138 2.78 -20.05 2.87
CA LYS A 138 1.33 -20.12 3.04
C LYS A 138 0.62 -20.48 1.74
N ASP A 139 -0.43 -21.29 1.84
CA ASP A 139 -1.40 -21.46 0.76
C ASP A 139 -2.53 -20.43 0.92
N TRP A 140 -2.79 -19.62 -0.10
CA TRP A 140 -3.93 -18.71 -0.11
C TRP A 140 -5.21 -19.43 -0.56
N THR A 141 -6.35 -18.93 -0.08
CA THR A 141 -7.70 -19.44 -0.38
C THR A 141 -8.48 -18.46 -1.25
N LYS A 142 -8.29 -17.17 -1.01
CA LYS A 142 -8.94 -16.07 -1.73
C LYS A 142 -8.02 -14.85 -1.73
N TYR A 143 -8.08 -14.03 -2.77
CA TYR A 143 -7.61 -12.65 -2.68
C TYR A 143 -8.63 -11.67 -3.27
N ILE A 144 -8.58 -10.43 -2.78
CA ILE A 144 -9.38 -9.30 -3.26
C ILE A 144 -8.40 -8.19 -3.62
N VAL A 145 -8.57 -7.61 -4.79
CA VAL A 145 -7.82 -6.43 -5.22
C VAL A 145 -8.76 -5.24 -5.25
N SER A 146 -8.37 -4.17 -4.57
CA SER A 146 -9.07 -2.89 -4.57
C SER A 146 -8.18 -1.77 -5.08
N ASN A 147 -8.74 -0.79 -5.79
CA ASN A 147 -8.02 0.43 -6.16
C ASN A 147 -7.88 1.39 -4.95
N TYR A 148 -7.20 2.52 -5.15
CA TYR A 148 -7.03 3.57 -4.13
C TYR A 148 -8.35 4.02 -3.47
N TRP A 149 -9.45 4.07 -4.24
CA TRP A 149 -10.77 4.49 -3.79
C TRP A 149 -11.55 3.39 -3.06
N ASN A 150 -10.93 2.23 -2.81
CA ASN A 150 -11.53 1.03 -2.24
C ASN A 150 -12.59 0.35 -3.12
N ASP A 151 -12.65 0.65 -4.42
CA ASP A 151 -13.45 -0.13 -5.36
C ASP A 151 -12.77 -1.48 -5.60
N ILE A 152 -13.53 -2.56 -5.46
CA ILE A 152 -13.06 -3.91 -5.76
C ILE A 152 -12.95 -4.06 -7.29
N ILE A 153 -11.75 -4.31 -7.78
CA ILE A 153 -11.47 -4.51 -9.20
C ILE A 153 -11.28 -5.98 -9.58
N GLU A 154 -10.83 -6.82 -8.64
CA GLU A 154 -10.65 -8.24 -8.85
C GLU A 154 -10.95 -9.04 -7.57
N THR A 155 -11.50 -10.25 -7.74
CA THR A 155 -11.59 -11.25 -6.68
C THR A 155 -11.34 -12.62 -7.28
N ASN A 156 -10.47 -13.40 -6.66
CA ASN A 156 -10.14 -14.74 -7.12
C ASN A 156 -10.06 -15.73 -5.96
N PHE A 157 -10.22 -17.00 -6.29
CA PHE A 157 -10.20 -18.12 -5.35
C PHE A 157 -9.18 -19.15 -5.83
N SER A 158 -8.45 -19.75 -4.88
CA SER A 158 -7.49 -20.78 -5.22
C SER A 158 -8.21 -22.02 -5.74
N ASP A 159 -7.54 -22.78 -6.61
CA ASP A 159 -8.15 -23.94 -7.25
C ASP A 159 -8.50 -25.05 -6.25
N SER A 160 -7.84 -25.07 -5.08
CA SER A 160 -8.19 -25.95 -3.96
C SER A 160 -9.54 -25.62 -3.31
N PHE A 161 -10.02 -24.39 -3.46
CA PHE A 161 -11.31 -23.94 -2.93
C PHE A 161 -12.48 -24.19 -3.90
N LYS A 162 -12.22 -24.48 -5.18
CA LYS A 162 -13.25 -24.73 -6.21
C LYS A 162 -13.88 -26.14 -6.15
N LEU A 163 -13.50 -26.94 -5.16
CA LEU A 163 -13.94 -28.34 -5.00
C LEU A 163 -15.05 -28.55 -3.97
N PHE A 164 -15.66 -27.48 -3.44
CA PHE A 164 -16.77 -27.53 -2.49
C PHE A 164 -17.95 -26.65 -2.92
#